data_AF-A0A2N5H376-F1
#
_entry.id   AF-A0A2N5H376-F1
#
_cell.length_a   1.000
_cell.length_b   1.000
_cell.length_c   1.000
_cell.angle_alpha   90.00
_cell.angle_beta   90.00
_cell.angle_gamma   90.00
#
_symmetry.space_group_name_H-M   'P 1'
#
loop_
_entity.id
_entity.type
_entity.pdbx_description
1 polymer ?
#
loop_
_entity_poly.entity_id
_entity_poly.type
_entity_poly.pdbx_seq_one_letter_code
_entity_poly.pdbx_strand_id
1 'polypeptide(L)'
;MTSSNAANEIKADGSFNRQTNRFTTPFGEKPDDLPVEAGRYRLLWSAVCPWAHRSVIVRSILGLEGVISLGTASPMRPNLPHVDWEFSLDEDGVDPVLRIKYMSEIYKKTDPDYSGRPTVPVMVDIMENKVVNNDYYKLTNFFETVWAPFHKDGAPDLYPEHLREEIDALNEEIFHDVNNGVYKCGFAQSQEAYEQAYDTLFARLDELEERLATKRFLFGDFITDSDVRLYATLVRFDVAYYSAFKANRNRIVDFPNLWGYLRDLYQTPGFGDTTDFHAIKVHYHLSNHIASDDHKSKNIFPKGPDLSGLHFKHHREALSGKDEKFLIHRNKPVSRVSGAMIIRDAVEDELAYIRELRINSYMEHSAVIPEDHWKALKQAISSDADTHDGVELVVAELDGKIVGSVAVFPAKSDAGVATALINECIRRTKAKGYRGIGLHTGDFMESAMSLYERIGFLRVPQFDFEPANDGIIVKAYQLSFE
;
A
#
# COMPACT_ATOMS: atom_id res chain seq x y z
N MET A 1 -4.67 -29.17 -31.32
CA MET A 1 -4.81 -29.77 -29.98
C MET A 1 -5.14 -28.64 -29.03
N THR A 2 -6.39 -28.59 -28.60
CA THR A 2 -6.93 -27.59 -27.66
C THR A 2 -6.16 -27.67 -26.34
N SER A 3 -5.73 -26.52 -25.82
CA SER A 3 -5.00 -26.43 -24.55
C SER A 3 -5.84 -27.05 -23.43
N SER A 4 -5.35 -28.12 -22.81
CA SER A 4 -6.11 -28.97 -21.88
C SER A 4 -6.62 -28.25 -20.62
N ASN A 5 -6.15 -27.03 -20.32
CA ASN A 5 -6.59 -26.30 -19.11
C ASN A 5 -7.72 -25.29 -19.38
N ALA A 6 -7.94 -24.84 -20.61
CA ALA A 6 -9.10 -24.01 -20.95
C ALA A 6 -10.39 -24.85 -21.02
N ALA A 7 -10.27 -26.14 -21.37
CA ALA A 7 -11.38 -27.08 -21.49
C ALA A 7 -12.12 -27.33 -20.15
N ASN A 8 -11.46 -27.12 -19.00
CA ASN A 8 -12.06 -27.37 -17.68
C ASN A 8 -12.90 -26.20 -17.14
N GLU A 9 -12.80 -25.01 -17.75
CA GLU A 9 -13.58 -23.83 -17.35
C GLU A 9 -14.74 -23.52 -18.30
N ILE A 10 -14.97 -24.35 -19.31
CA ILE A 10 -16.10 -24.21 -20.22
C ILE A 10 -17.02 -25.39 -20.03
N LYS A 11 -18.28 -25.13 -19.66
CA LYS A 11 -19.32 -26.16 -19.54
C LYS A 11 -19.79 -26.60 -20.94
N ALA A 12 -20.51 -27.72 -20.99
CA ALA A 12 -21.05 -28.26 -22.24
C ALA A 12 -22.03 -27.31 -22.97
N ASP A 13 -22.68 -26.41 -22.23
CA ASP A 13 -23.56 -25.35 -22.77
C ASP A 13 -22.80 -24.13 -23.33
N GLY A 14 -21.45 -24.13 -23.24
CA GLY A 14 -20.59 -23.03 -23.67
C GLY A 14 -20.44 -21.91 -22.64
N SER A 15 -21.02 -22.05 -21.44
CA SER A 15 -20.86 -21.08 -20.36
C SER A 15 -19.50 -21.21 -19.66
N PHE A 16 -18.94 -20.07 -19.28
CA PHE A 16 -17.68 -19.99 -18.53
C PHE A 16 -17.92 -20.25 -17.03
N ASN A 17 -17.16 -21.20 -16.48
CA ASN A 17 -17.12 -21.55 -15.07
C ASN A 17 -15.68 -21.43 -14.54
N ARG A 18 -15.45 -20.50 -13.63
CA ARG A 18 -14.12 -20.20 -13.10
C ARG A 18 -13.62 -21.33 -12.19
N GLN A 19 -12.33 -21.65 -12.29
CA GLN A 19 -11.62 -22.52 -11.36
C GLN A 19 -11.74 -22.02 -9.92
N THR A 20 -11.98 -22.93 -8.98
CA THR A 20 -11.99 -22.65 -7.55
C THR A 20 -10.57 -22.43 -6.98
N ASN A 21 -10.49 -21.73 -5.85
CA ASN A 21 -9.24 -21.54 -5.11
C ASN A 21 -8.78 -22.87 -4.48
N ARG A 22 -7.46 -23.04 -4.32
CA ARG A 22 -6.85 -24.29 -3.80
C ARG A 22 -6.21 -24.08 -2.43
N PHE A 23 -5.46 -23.00 -2.28
CA PHE A 23 -4.75 -22.67 -1.04
C PHE A 23 -5.57 -21.56 -0.38
N THR A 24 -6.32 -21.90 0.66
CA THR A 24 -7.28 -20.98 1.27
C THR A 24 -7.09 -20.87 2.78
N THR A 25 -5.89 -21.20 3.27
CA THR A 25 -5.58 -21.10 4.71
C THR A 25 -5.74 -19.63 5.14
N PRO A 26 -6.59 -19.33 6.13
CA PRO A 26 -6.82 -17.98 6.61
C PRO A 26 -5.58 -17.41 7.33
N PHE A 27 -5.51 -16.10 7.45
CA PHE A 27 -4.58 -15.42 8.36
C PHE A 27 -5.30 -15.11 9.68
N GLY A 28 -4.59 -15.19 10.81
CA GLY A 28 -5.20 -14.92 12.11
C GLY A 28 -4.45 -15.55 13.28
N GLU A 29 -5.16 -15.69 14.40
CA GLU A 29 -4.62 -16.21 15.67
C GLU A 29 -5.17 -17.60 16.03
N LYS A 30 -6.10 -18.15 15.24
CA LYS A 30 -6.67 -19.47 15.55
C LYS A 30 -5.65 -20.57 15.25
N PRO A 31 -5.80 -21.75 15.89
CA PRO A 31 -5.03 -22.92 15.49
C PRO A 31 -5.16 -23.16 13.98
N ASP A 32 -4.03 -23.41 13.33
CA ASP A 32 -3.89 -23.61 11.87
C ASP A 32 -4.03 -22.35 10.98
N ASP A 33 -4.32 -21.17 11.55
CA ASP A 33 -4.22 -19.92 10.81
C ASP A 33 -2.76 -19.59 10.49
N LEU A 34 -2.54 -18.91 9.37
CA LEU A 34 -1.25 -18.31 9.01
C LEU A 34 -0.97 -17.13 9.95
N PRO A 35 0.18 -17.10 10.65
CA PRO A 35 0.49 -16.03 11.58
C PRO A 35 0.73 -14.72 10.85
N VAL A 36 0.32 -13.60 11.45
CA VAL A 36 0.51 -12.26 10.88
C VAL A 36 1.90 -11.75 11.29
N GLU A 37 2.88 -11.87 10.39
CA GLU A 37 4.30 -11.57 10.66
C GLU A 37 4.91 -10.70 9.56
N ALA A 38 5.54 -9.59 9.95
CA ALA A 38 6.25 -8.71 9.01
C ALA A 38 7.42 -9.42 8.33
N GLY A 39 7.55 -9.23 7.02
CA GLY A 39 8.64 -9.76 6.21
C GLY A 39 8.53 -11.26 5.86
N ARG A 40 7.56 -11.99 6.43
CA ARG A 40 7.38 -13.43 6.16
C ARG A 40 6.74 -13.73 4.82
N TYR A 41 5.82 -12.88 4.37
CA TYR A 41 5.00 -13.18 3.20
C TYR A 41 5.35 -12.32 1.98
N ARG A 42 5.21 -12.95 0.83
CA ARG A 42 5.33 -12.32 -0.49
C ARG A 42 4.02 -12.46 -1.25
N LEU A 43 3.43 -11.33 -1.61
CA LEU A 43 2.32 -11.26 -2.55
C LEU A 43 2.88 -11.31 -3.97
N LEU A 44 2.54 -12.34 -4.73
CA LEU A 44 2.82 -12.39 -6.16
C LEU A 44 1.59 -11.93 -6.94
N TRP A 45 1.82 -11.02 -7.90
CA TRP A 45 0.76 -10.37 -8.65
C TRP A 45 1.16 -10.10 -10.10
N SER A 46 0.22 -9.59 -10.89
CA SER A 46 0.51 -8.93 -12.16
C SER A 46 -0.46 -7.76 -12.33
N ALA A 47 0.03 -6.62 -12.81
CA ALA A 47 -0.75 -5.38 -12.98
C ALA A 47 -1.99 -5.56 -13.87
N VAL A 48 -2.01 -6.62 -14.66
CA VAL A 48 -3.08 -6.92 -15.62
C VAL A 48 -4.30 -7.54 -14.95
N CYS A 49 -4.10 -8.28 -13.85
CA CYS A 49 -5.13 -9.08 -13.21
C CYS A 49 -5.98 -8.23 -12.26
N PRO A 50 -7.30 -8.07 -12.49
CA PRO A 50 -8.16 -7.28 -11.60
C PRO A 50 -8.24 -7.85 -10.18
N TRP A 51 -8.16 -9.18 -10.03
CA TRP A 51 -8.18 -9.83 -8.72
C TRP A 51 -6.96 -9.46 -7.90
N ALA A 52 -5.78 -9.49 -8.51
CA ALA A 52 -4.52 -9.21 -7.82
C ALA A 52 -4.32 -7.71 -7.57
N HIS A 53 -4.86 -6.88 -8.47
CA HIS A 53 -4.84 -5.44 -8.35
C HIS A 53 -5.57 -4.95 -7.08
N ARG A 54 -6.66 -5.61 -6.66
CA ARG A 54 -7.35 -5.30 -5.39
C ARG A 54 -6.42 -5.44 -4.20
N SER A 55 -5.68 -6.55 -4.11
CA SER A 55 -4.72 -6.78 -3.04
C SER A 55 -3.60 -5.73 -3.02
N VAL A 56 -3.18 -5.21 -4.18
CA VAL A 56 -2.19 -4.12 -4.26
C VAL A 56 -2.77 -2.78 -3.84
N ILE A 57 -3.99 -2.45 -4.27
CA ILE A 57 -4.72 -1.24 -3.81
C ILE A 57 -4.85 -1.26 -2.30
N VAL A 58 -5.38 -2.34 -1.72
CA VAL A 58 -5.58 -2.49 -0.27
C VAL A 58 -4.24 -2.48 0.48
N ARG A 59 -3.22 -3.18 -0.02
CA ARG A 59 -1.87 -3.16 0.55
C ARG A 59 -1.33 -1.73 0.64
N SER A 60 -1.54 -0.89 -0.37
CA SER A 60 -1.03 0.48 -0.36
C SER A 60 -1.86 1.44 0.49
N ILE A 61 -3.19 1.34 0.40
CA ILE A 61 -4.10 2.15 1.21
C ILE A 61 -3.86 1.93 2.70
N LEU A 62 -3.58 0.68 3.11
CA LEU A 62 -3.34 0.31 4.51
C LEU A 62 -1.89 0.49 4.97
N GLY A 63 -0.95 0.79 4.06
CA GLY A 63 0.47 1.00 4.41
C GLY A 63 1.26 -0.29 4.68
N LEU A 64 0.88 -1.41 4.05
CA LEU A 64 1.47 -2.73 4.28
C LEU A 64 2.70 -2.98 3.40
N GLU A 65 3.25 -1.96 2.72
CA GLU A 65 4.31 -2.16 1.75
C GLU A 65 5.63 -2.64 2.34
N GLY A 66 5.97 -2.19 3.55
CA GLY A 66 7.16 -2.63 4.29
C GLY A 66 7.00 -3.99 4.97
N VAL A 67 5.78 -4.52 5.04
CA VAL A 67 5.42 -5.69 5.83
C VAL A 67 5.17 -6.91 4.95
N ILE A 68 4.52 -6.70 3.79
CA ILE A 68 4.25 -7.74 2.79
C ILE A 68 5.04 -7.39 1.53
N SER A 69 6.01 -8.21 1.16
CA SER A 69 6.81 -7.99 -0.06
C SER A 69 5.99 -8.29 -1.32
N LEU A 70 6.38 -7.73 -2.47
CA LEU A 70 5.64 -7.84 -3.74
C LEU A 70 6.53 -8.44 -4.84
N GLY A 71 6.03 -9.45 -5.56
CA GLY A 71 6.66 -10.01 -6.77
C GLY A 71 5.78 -9.84 -8.00
N THR A 72 6.31 -9.22 -9.05
CA THR A 72 5.53 -8.73 -10.19
C THR A 72 5.79 -9.59 -11.43
N ALA A 73 4.80 -10.40 -11.79
CA ALA A 73 4.85 -11.17 -13.03
C ALA A 73 4.50 -10.31 -14.25
N SER A 74 5.11 -10.69 -15.38
CA SER A 74 4.96 -10.07 -16.69
C SER A 74 3.49 -9.91 -17.10
N PRO A 75 3.14 -8.79 -17.76
CA PRO A 75 1.80 -8.61 -18.32
C PRO A 75 1.52 -9.59 -19.47
N MET A 76 2.57 -10.06 -20.15
CA MET A 76 2.46 -11.05 -21.20
C MET A 76 2.59 -12.46 -20.62
N ARG A 77 1.66 -13.33 -20.98
CA ARG A 77 1.76 -14.77 -20.66
C ARG A 77 2.92 -15.38 -21.46
N PRO A 78 3.74 -16.27 -20.86
CA PRO A 78 4.78 -16.95 -21.59
C PRO A 78 4.19 -17.88 -22.65
N ASN A 79 4.91 -18.09 -23.75
CA ASN A 79 4.49 -19.00 -24.82
C ASN A 79 4.80 -20.45 -24.44
N LEU A 80 3.96 -21.03 -23.59
CA LEU A 80 4.05 -22.41 -23.12
C LEU A 80 2.83 -23.24 -23.57
N PRO A 81 2.93 -24.58 -23.60
CA PRO A 81 1.77 -25.45 -23.87
C PRO A 81 0.65 -25.36 -22.82
N HIS A 82 0.90 -24.70 -21.68
CA HIS A 82 -0.02 -24.49 -20.57
C HIS A 82 -0.03 -23.01 -20.15
N VAL A 83 -1.06 -22.61 -19.40
CA VAL A 83 -1.18 -21.24 -18.88
C VAL A 83 -0.26 -21.07 -17.67
N ASP A 84 0.57 -20.03 -17.68
CA ASP A 84 1.46 -19.68 -16.56
C ASP A 84 1.71 -18.17 -16.47
N TRP A 85 2.37 -17.71 -15.41
CA TRP A 85 2.90 -16.36 -15.26
C TRP A 85 4.43 -16.43 -15.22
N GLU A 86 5.11 -15.47 -15.84
CA GLU A 86 6.58 -15.43 -15.91
C GLU A 86 7.12 -14.17 -15.23
N PHE A 87 8.21 -14.30 -14.48
CA PHE A 87 8.90 -13.18 -13.81
C PHE A 87 9.97 -12.54 -14.72
N SER A 88 9.62 -12.35 -16.00
CA SER A 88 10.54 -11.84 -17.03
C SER A 88 10.87 -10.36 -16.91
N LEU A 89 10.27 -9.65 -15.95
CA LEU A 89 10.50 -8.22 -15.72
C LEU A 89 11.71 -7.96 -14.81
N ASP A 90 12.12 -8.97 -14.05
CA ASP A 90 13.19 -8.90 -13.07
C ASP A 90 14.54 -9.35 -13.66
N GLU A 91 15.63 -9.08 -12.94
CA GLU A 91 16.98 -9.54 -13.31
C GLU A 91 17.02 -11.07 -13.44
N ASP A 92 17.75 -11.56 -14.45
CA ASP A 92 17.78 -12.97 -14.87
C ASP A 92 16.43 -13.56 -15.31
N GLY A 93 15.36 -12.78 -15.33
CA GLY A 93 14.00 -13.24 -15.64
C GLY A 93 13.43 -14.17 -14.57
N VAL A 94 13.75 -13.95 -13.29
CA VAL A 94 13.24 -14.73 -12.15
C VAL A 94 12.79 -13.80 -11.01
N ASP A 95 11.83 -14.25 -10.21
CA ASP A 95 11.42 -13.50 -9.00
C ASP A 95 12.65 -13.28 -8.09
N PRO A 96 12.96 -12.03 -7.65
CA PRO A 96 14.18 -11.74 -6.92
C PRO A 96 14.33 -12.47 -5.58
N VAL A 97 13.21 -12.84 -4.96
CA VAL A 97 13.19 -13.48 -3.63
C VAL A 97 13.08 -15.00 -3.75
N LEU A 98 12.12 -15.47 -4.55
CA LEU A 98 11.80 -16.89 -4.69
C LEU A 98 12.68 -17.60 -5.71
N ARG A 99 13.36 -16.84 -6.60
CA ARG A 99 14.21 -17.33 -7.70
C ARG A 99 13.49 -18.32 -8.62
N ILE A 100 12.19 -18.12 -8.81
CA ILE A 100 11.35 -18.89 -9.74
C ILE A 100 11.19 -18.13 -11.07
N LYS A 101 11.23 -18.85 -12.18
CA LYS A 101 10.98 -18.26 -13.50
C LYS A 101 9.48 -18.21 -13.79
N TYR A 102 8.78 -19.29 -13.48
CA TYR A 102 7.34 -19.44 -13.69
C TYR A 102 6.58 -19.63 -12.38
N MET A 103 5.36 -19.11 -12.31
CA MET A 103 4.50 -19.24 -11.14
C MET A 103 4.14 -20.71 -10.84
N SER A 104 4.02 -21.57 -11.85
CA SER A 104 3.76 -23.00 -11.60
C SER A 104 4.84 -23.69 -10.78
N GLU A 105 6.07 -23.18 -10.72
CA GLU A 105 7.16 -23.77 -9.94
C GLU A 105 6.85 -23.76 -8.44
N ILE A 106 6.39 -22.63 -7.89
CA ILE A 106 6.05 -22.53 -6.47
C ILE A 106 4.77 -23.30 -6.13
N TYR A 107 3.81 -23.36 -7.06
CA TYR A 107 2.60 -24.18 -6.90
C TYR A 107 2.94 -25.68 -6.83
N LYS A 108 3.75 -26.19 -7.76
CA LYS A 108 4.19 -27.60 -7.78
C LYS A 108 5.11 -27.95 -6.62
N LYS A 109 5.92 -26.99 -6.16
CA LYS A 109 6.74 -27.16 -4.97
C LYS A 109 5.88 -27.33 -3.71
N THR A 110 4.75 -26.63 -3.66
CA THR A 110 3.81 -26.68 -2.52
C THR A 110 2.96 -27.95 -2.54
N ASP A 111 2.40 -28.28 -3.71
CA ASP A 111 1.57 -29.46 -3.95
C ASP A 111 2.03 -30.11 -5.28
N PRO A 112 2.86 -31.18 -5.23
CA PRO A 112 3.37 -31.85 -6.43
C PRO A 112 2.29 -32.41 -7.35
N ASP A 113 1.10 -32.68 -6.82
CA ASP A 113 -0.05 -33.20 -7.55
C ASP A 113 -0.98 -32.07 -8.06
N TYR A 114 -0.59 -30.79 -7.88
CA TYR A 114 -1.36 -29.66 -8.34
C TYR A 114 -1.54 -29.66 -9.86
N SER A 115 -2.79 -29.80 -10.29
CA SER A 115 -3.19 -29.87 -11.71
C SER A 115 -3.99 -28.64 -12.18
N GLY A 116 -4.26 -27.69 -11.29
CA GLY A 116 -4.93 -26.43 -11.62
C GLY A 116 -4.03 -25.43 -12.34
N ARG A 117 -4.59 -24.30 -12.75
CA ARG A 117 -3.79 -23.17 -13.28
C ARG A 117 -3.15 -22.40 -12.12
N PRO A 118 -1.89 -21.96 -12.23
CA PRO A 118 -1.31 -21.01 -11.29
C PRO A 118 -1.99 -19.63 -11.44
N THR A 119 -2.57 -19.14 -10.34
CA THR A 119 -3.31 -17.87 -10.31
C THR A 119 -2.53 -16.76 -9.61
N VAL A 120 -2.93 -15.52 -9.89
CA VAL A 120 -2.59 -14.33 -9.09
C VAL A 120 -3.91 -13.67 -8.66
N PRO A 121 -4.00 -13.07 -7.45
CA PRO A 121 -2.94 -12.95 -6.45
C PRO A 121 -2.61 -14.29 -5.80
N VAL A 122 -1.39 -14.41 -5.28
CA VAL A 122 -1.00 -15.52 -4.44
C VAL A 122 -0.04 -15.05 -3.35
N MET A 123 -0.30 -15.48 -2.12
CA MET A 123 0.57 -15.31 -0.97
C MET A 123 1.50 -16.51 -0.86
N VAL A 124 2.79 -16.23 -0.81
CA VAL A 124 3.85 -17.21 -0.57
C VAL A 124 4.45 -16.92 0.80
N ASP A 125 4.51 -17.94 1.65
CA ASP A 125 5.35 -17.92 2.85
C ASP A 125 6.80 -18.13 2.38
N ILE A 126 7.64 -17.12 2.57
CA ILE A 126 9.02 -17.10 2.08
C ILE A 126 9.89 -18.04 2.93
N MET A 127 9.58 -18.18 4.23
CA MET A 127 10.34 -19.02 5.15
C MET A 127 10.13 -20.50 4.82
N GLU A 128 8.88 -20.87 4.58
CA GLU A 128 8.50 -22.24 4.19
C GLU A 128 8.68 -22.50 2.69
N ASN A 129 8.82 -21.43 1.90
CA ASN A 129 8.89 -21.43 0.45
C ASN A 129 7.72 -22.22 -0.19
N LYS A 130 6.50 -21.84 0.21
CA LYS A 130 5.23 -22.48 -0.16
C LYS A 130 4.14 -21.45 -0.44
N VAL A 131 3.25 -21.77 -1.37
CA VAL A 131 1.97 -21.07 -1.54
C VAL A 131 1.09 -21.36 -0.32
N VAL A 132 0.57 -20.31 0.30
CA VAL A 132 -0.26 -20.45 1.50
C VAL A 132 -1.69 -19.94 1.32
N ASN A 133 -1.89 -18.95 0.44
CA ASN A 133 -3.22 -18.42 0.16
C ASN A 133 -3.31 -17.87 -1.27
N ASN A 134 -4.24 -18.36 -2.08
CA ASN A 134 -4.61 -17.80 -3.38
C ASN A 134 -6.10 -17.42 -3.46
N ASP A 135 -6.74 -17.24 -2.29
CA ASP A 135 -8.14 -16.87 -2.19
C ASP A 135 -8.33 -15.38 -2.48
N TYR A 136 -8.42 -15.05 -3.76
CA TYR A 136 -8.62 -13.69 -4.22
C TYR A 136 -9.91 -13.02 -3.72
N TYR A 137 -10.86 -13.79 -3.16
CA TYR A 137 -12.13 -13.27 -2.67
C TYR A 137 -12.04 -12.77 -1.22
N LYS A 138 -11.31 -13.48 -0.36
CA LYS A 138 -11.14 -13.12 1.07
C LYS A 138 -9.79 -12.48 1.40
N LEU A 139 -8.80 -12.54 0.50
CA LEU A 139 -7.45 -12.05 0.77
C LEU A 139 -7.41 -10.57 1.23
N THR A 140 -8.18 -9.69 0.59
CA THR A 140 -8.23 -8.27 1.01
C THR A 140 -8.84 -8.10 2.40
N ASN A 141 -9.85 -8.91 2.75
CA ASN A 141 -10.45 -8.84 4.09
C ASN A 141 -9.46 -9.23 5.19
N PHE A 142 -8.53 -10.16 4.94
CA PHE A 142 -7.45 -10.42 5.90
C PHE A 142 -6.56 -9.18 6.06
N PHE A 143 -6.16 -8.54 4.95
CA PHE A 143 -5.35 -7.33 5.01
C PHE A 143 -6.06 -6.21 5.79
N GLU A 144 -7.38 -6.07 5.62
CA GLU A 144 -8.20 -5.06 6.28
C GLU A 144 -8.43 -5.33 7.77
N THR A 145 -8.38 -6.60 8.19
CA THR A 145 -8.77 -7.02 9.54
C THR A 145 -7.59 -7.53 10.37
N VAL A 146 -7.09 -8.73 10.10
CA VAL A 146 -6.08 -9.38 10.94
C VAL A 146 -4.69 -8.76 10.81
N TRP A 147 -4.41 -8.08 9.69
CA TRP A 147 -3.18 -7.30 9.51
C TRP A 147 -3.23 -5.89 10.12
N ALA A 148 -4.31 -5.53 10.83
CA ALA A 148 -4.48 -4.23 11.48
C ALA A 148 -3.31 -3.78 12.38
N PRO A 149 -2.61 -4.66 13.12
CA PRO A 149 -1.45 -4.25 13.92
C PRO A 149 -0.29 -3.64 13.09
N PHE A 150 -0.27 -3.90 11.77
CA PHE A 150 0.76 -3.41 10.84
C PHE A 150 0.26 -2.28 9.93
N HIS A 151 -0.96 -1.81 10.12
CA HIS A 151 -1.48 -0.69 9.34
C HIS A 151 -0.75 0.61 9.69
N LYS A 152 -0.54 1.48 8.70
CA LYS A 152 -0.02 2.83 8.94
C LYS A 152 -0.98 3.66 9.79
N ASP A 153 -0.44 4.67 10.47
CA ASP A 153 -1.26 5.64 11.18
C ASP A 153 -2.29 6.29 10.24
N GLY A 154 -3.54 6.34 10.70
CA GLY A 154 -4.65 6.86 9.90
C GLY A 154 -5.09 5.95 8.75
N ALA A 155 -4.64 4.68 8.69
CA ALA A 155 -5.16 3.72 7.73
C ALA A 155 -6.69 3.59 7.84
N PRO A 156 -7.40 3.56 6.71
CA PRO A 156 -8.85 3.55 6.70
C PRO A 156 -9.43 2.18 7.03
N ASP A 157 -10.67 2.17 7.49
CA ASP A 157 -11.48 0.96 7.67
C ASP A 157 -12.33 0.73 6.42
N LEU A 158 -11.82 -0.12 5.52
CA LEU A 158 -12.51 -0.49 4.27
C LEU A 158 -13.61 -1.55 4.50
N TYR A 159 -13.60 -2.23 5.65
CA TYR A 159 -14.52 -3.33 5.97
C TYR A 159 -15.06 -3.24 7.41
N PRO A 160 -15.74 -2.12 7.73
CA PRO A 160 -16.18 -1.82 9.08
C PRO A 160 -17.26 -2.80 9.53
N GLU A 161 -17.18 -3.24 10.79
CA GLU A 161 -18.01 -4.32 11.34
C GLU A 161 -19.51 -4.15 11.09
N HIS A 162 -20.02 -2.92 11.27
CA HIS A 162 -21.44 -2.59 11.08
C HIS A 162 -21.93 -2.63 9.63
N LEU A 163 -21.06 -2.71 8.62
CA LEU A 163 -21.43 -2.81 7.20
C LEU A 163 -21.06 -4.16 6.59
N ARG A 164 -20.42 -5.08 7.30
CA ARG A 164 -19.86 -6.31 6.71
C ARG A 164 -20.90 -7.17 6.01
N GLU A 165 -22.07 -7.35 6.61
CA GLU A 165 -23.16 -8.14 6.01
C GLU A 165 -23.64 -7.53 4.69
N GLU A 166 -23.81 -6.21 4.65
CA GLU A 166 -24.25 -5.52 3.44
C GLU A 166 -23.15 -5.48 2.37
N ILE A 167 -21.89 -5.27 2.77
CA ILE A 167 -20.72 -5.32 1.89
C ILE A 167 -20.60 -6.70 1.27
N ASP A 168 -20.69 -7.77 2.07
CA ASP A 168 -20.61 -9.15 1.58
C ASP A 168 -21.74 -9.45 0.59
N ALA A 169 -22.98 -9.06 0.90
CA ALA A 169 -24.11 -9.26 0.02
C ALA A 169 -23.93 -8.55 -1.34
N LEU A 170 -23.54 -7.27 -1.33
CA LEU A 170 -23.29 -6.52 -2.57
C LEU A 170 -22.07 -7.06 -3.33
N ASN A 171 -21.05 -7.53 -2.62
CA ASN A 171 -19.85 -8.11 -3.21
C ASN A 171 -20.11 -9.42 -3.95
N GLU A 172 -21.05 -10.25 -3.48
CA GLU A 172 -21.49 -11.44 -4.22
C GLU A 172 -22.13 -11.05 -5.56
N GLU A 173 -23.00 -10.04 -5.56
CA GLU A 173 -23.65 -9.52 -6.77
C GLU A 173 -22.62 -8.90 -7.73
N ILE A 174 -21.76 -8.01 -7.23
CA ILE A 174 -20.68 -7.40 -8.02
C ILE A 174 -19.74 -8.48 -8.58
N PHE A 175 -19.44 -9.53 -7.81
CA PHE A 175 -18.61 -10.64 -8.28
C PHE A 175 -19.28 -11.39 -9.43
N HIS A 176 -20.52 -11.87 -9.22
CA HIS A 176 -21.19 -12.75 -10.16
C HIS A 176 -21.61 -12.04 -11.45
N ASP A 177 -22.08 -10.79 -11.34
CA ASP A 177 -22.75 -10.08 -12.42
C ASP A 177 -21.78 -9.12 -13.15
N VAL A 178 -20.78 -8.57 -12.46
CA VAL A 178 -19.87 -7.56 -13.03
C VAL A 178 -18.45 -8.09 -13.17
N ASN A 179 -17.77 -8.41 -12.07
CA ASN A 179 -16.36 -8.76 -12.09
C ASN A 179 -16.09 -10.04 -12.87
N ASN A 180 -16.89 -11.08 -12.61
CA ASN A 180 -16.86 -12.32 -13.37
C ASN A 180 -17.77 -12.25 -14.60
N GLY A 181 -18.78 -11.37 -14.61
CA GLY A 181 -19.69 -11.14 -15.75
C GLY A 181 -18.96 -10.80 -17.04
N VAL A 182 -18.00 -9.85 -17.00
CA VAL A 182 -17.20 -9.51 -18.18
C VAL A 182 -16.41 -10.72 -18.73
N TYR A 183 -15.94 -11.62 -17.87
CA TYR A 183 -15.27 -12.85 -18.31
C TYR A 183 -16.25 -13.88 -18.85
N LYS A 184 -17.47 -13.97 -18.29
CA LYS A 184 -18.55 -14.80 -18.85
C LYS A 184 -18.89 -14.35 -20.27
N CYS A 185 -18.96 -13.05 -20.54
CA CYS A 185 -19.11 -12.54 -21.90
C CYS A 185 -17.93 -12.92 -22.79
N GLY A 186 -16.70 -12.64 -22.32
CA GLY A 186 -15.49 -12.80 -23.14
C GLY A 186 -15.12 -14.24 -23.47
N PHE A 187 -15.45 -15.19 -22.61
CA PHE A 187 -15.11 -16.61 -22.77
C PHE A 187 -16.30 -17.49 -23.16
N ALA A 188 -17.50 -16.94 -23.33
CA ALA A 188 -18.65 -17.70 -23.82
C ALA A 188 -18.33 -18.36 -25.17
N GLN A 189 -18.70 -19.64 -25.30
CA GLN A 189 -18.55 -20.43 -26.54
C GLN A 189 -19.87 -20.71 -27.25
N SER A 190 -20.98 -20.14 -26.74
CA SER A 190 -22.29 -20.16 -27.40
C SER A 190 -22.91 -18.75 -27.36
N GLN A 191 -23.73 -18.44 -28.36
CA GLN A 191 -24.43 -17.17 -28.44
C GLN A 191 -25.34 -16.96 -27.22
N GLU A 192 -26.05 -18.00 -26.80
CA GLU A 192 -26.97 -17.95 -25.66
C GLU A 192 -26.26 -17.70 -24.33
N ALA A 193 -25.11 -18.35 -24.08
CA ALA A 193 -24.31 -18.08 -22.89
C ALA A 193 -23.73 -16.64 -22.88
N TYR A 194 -23.35 -16.13 -24.06
CA TYR A 194 -22.91 -14.75 -24.21
C TYR A 194 -24.04 -13.76 -23.92
N GLU A 195 -25.22 -13.94 -24.54
CA GLU A 195 -26.39 -13.05 -24.36
C GLU A 195 -26.84 -13.01 -22.90
N GLN A 196 -26.93 -14.17 -22.24
CA GLN A 196 -27.28 -14.22 -20.82
C GLN A 196 -26.27 -13.45 -19.94
N ALA A 197 -24.97 -13.63 -20.19
CA ALA A 197 -23.93 -12.91 -19.46
C ALA A 197 -23.95 -11.41 -19.74
N TYR A 198 -24.18 -11.03 -21.00
CA TYR A 198 -24.27 -9.64 -21.45
C TYR A 198 -25.46 -8.94 -20.79
N ASP A 199 -26.64 -9.54 -20.82
CA ASP A 199 -27.86 -8.96 -20.24
C ASP A 199 -27.73 -8.81 -18.72
N THR A 200 -27.18 -9.83 -18.04
CA THR A 200 -26.93 -9.78 -16.59
C THR A 200 -25.95 -8.67 -16.21
N LEU A 201 -24.82 -8.58 -16.94
CA LEU A 201 -23.80 -7.55 -16.71
C LEU A 201 -24.39 -6.14 -16.83
N PHE A 202 -25.11 -5.89 -17.91
CA PHE A 202 -25.61 -4.56 -18.21
C PHE A 202 -26.82 -4.16 -17.37
N ALA A 203 -27.65 -5.11 -16.93
CA ALA A 203 -28.66 -4.88 -15.90
C ALA A 203 -28.01 -4.46 -14.58
N ARG A 204 -26.94 -5.15 -14.14
CA ARG A 204 -26.24 -4.77 -12.91
C ARG A 204 -25.54 -3.42 -13.00
N LEU A 205 -24.96 -3.08 -14.16
CA LEU A 205 -24.39 -1.75 -14.38
C LEU A 205 -25.44 -0.64 -14.31
N ASP A 206 -26.67 -0.88 -14.81
CA ASP A 206 -27.77 0.09 -14.69
C ASP A 206 -28.19 0.31 -13.22
N GLU A 207 -28.28 -0.76 -12.43
CA GLU A 207 -28.59 -0.66 -10.99
C GLU A 207 -27.50 0.10 -10.22
N LEU A 208 -26.23 -0.15 -10.55
CA LEU A 208 -25.10 0.56 -9.93
C LEU A 208 -25.06 2.04 -10.36
N GLU A 209 -25.38 2.35 -11.62
CA GLU A 209 -25.53 3.71 -12.13
C GLU A 209 -26.61 4.48 -11.35
N GLU A 210 -27.79 3.86 -11.15
CA GLU A 210 -28.87 4.46 -10.35
C GLU A 210 -28.46 4.66 -8.89
N ARG A 211 -27.82 3.67 -8.28
CA ARG A 211 -27.32 3.75 -6.90
C ARG A 211 -26.34 4.92 -6.73
N LEU A 212 -25.42 5.09 -7.68
CA LEU A 212 -24.35 6.11 -7.63
C LEU A 212 -24.82 7.51 -8.04
N ALA A 213 -26.08 7.67 -8.45
CA ALA A 213 -26.69 8.98 -8.72
C ALA A 213 -26.90 9.81 -7.45
N THR A 214 -27.11 9.15 -6.30
CA THR A 214 -27.39 9.82 -5.02
C THR A 214 -26.35 9.54 -3.94
N LYS A 215 -25.47 8.56 -4.14
CA LYS A 215 -24.42 8.18 -3.20
C LYS A 215 -23.06 8.41 -3.82
N ARG A 216 -22.11 8.98 -3.08
CA ARG A 216 -20.73 9.20 -3.55
C ARG A 216 -20.00 7.88 -3.82
N PHE A 217 -20.10 6.93 -2.89
CA PHE A 217 -19.56 5.57 -2.97
C PHE A 217 -20.65 4.52 -2.73
N LEU A 218 -20.34 3.24 -2.89
CA LEU A 218 -21.35 2.17 -2.84
C LEU A 218 -22.11 2.13 -1.50
N PHE A 219 -21.49 2.48 -0.38
CA PHE A 219 -22.13 2.55 0.93
C PHE A 219 -22.30 3.97 1.49
N GLY A 220 -22.35 4.98 0.60
CA GLY A 220 -22.64 6.37 0.98
C GLY A 220 -21.41 7.27 0.87
N ASP A 221 -20.88 7.72 2.01
CA ASP A 221 -19.86 8.77 2.07
C ASP A 221 -18.42 8.28 1.94
N PHE A 222 -18.16 7.02 2.29
CA PHE A 222 -16.80 6.48 2.40
C PHE A 222 -16.54 5.30 1.47
N ILE A 223 -15.30 5.20 1.00
CA ILE A 223 -14.77 4.06 0.25
C ILE A 223 -14.71 2.82 1.14
N THR A 224 -15.20 1.70 0.60
CA THR A 224 -15.21 0.37 1.22
C THR A 224 -14.54 -0.68 0.33
N ASP A 225 -14.39 -1.92 0.81
CA ASP A 225 -13.91 -3.07 0.04
C ASP A 225 -14.72 -3.27 -1.26
N SER A 226 -16.04 -3.01 -1.24
CA SER A 226 -16.87 -3.08 -2.45
C SER A 226 -16.42 -2.10 -3.53
N ASP A 227 -15.99 -0.89 -3.15
CA ASP A 227 -15.57 0.13 -4.09
C ASP A 227 -14.26 -0.28 -4.78
N VAL A 228 -13.32 -0.87 -4.02
CA VAL A 228 -12.07 -1.45 -4.54
C VAL A 228 -12.35 -2.59 -5.53
N ARG A 229 -13.29 -3.48 -5.21
CA ARG A 229 -13.67 -4.62 -6.06
C ARG A 229 -14.28 -4.16 -7.38
N LEU A 230 -15.17 -3.16 -7.34
CA LEU A 230 -15.81 -2.60 -8.52
C LEU A 230 -14.82 -1.82 -9.37
N TYR A 231 -13.99 -0.98 -8.75
CA TYR A 231 -12.96 -0.18 -9.43
C TYR A 231 -12.06 -1.05 -10.32
N ALA A 232 -11.57 -2.18 -9.79
CA ALA A 232 -10.67 -3.06 -10.53
C ALA A 232 -11.26 -3.55 -11.86
N THR A 233 -12.59 -3.65 -11.96
CA THR A 233 -13.31 -3.95 -13.20
C THR A 233 -13.56 -2.71 -14.04
N LEU A 234 -14.11 -1.64 -13.46
CA LEU A 234 -14.47 -0.42 -14.22
C LEU A 234 -13.26 0.21 -14.92
N VAL A 235 -12.11 0.29 -14.24
CA VAL A 235 -10.88 0.88 -14.80
C VAL A 235 -10.35 0.09 -16.01
N ARG A 236 -10.71 -1.19 -16.14
CA ARG A 236 -10.34 -2.05 -17.27
C ARG A 236 -11.38 -2.08 -18.38
N PHE A 237 -12.58 -1.56 -18.13
CA PHE A 237 -13.73 -1.81 -19.00
C PHE A 237 -13.53 -1.23 -20.40
N ASP A 238 -13.30 0.07 -20.51
CA ASP A 238 -13.17 0.75 -21.81
C ASP A 238 -11.86 0.41 -22.53
N VAL A 239 -10.81 0.08 -21.77
CA VAL A 239 -9.47 -0.22 -22.30
C VAL A 239 -9.32 -1.67 -22.76
N ALA A 240 -10.14 -2.58 -22.24
CA ALA A 240 -10.07 -4.01 -22.49
C ALA A 240 -11.44 -4.61 -22.76
N TYR A 241 -12.30 -4.72 -21.75
CA TYR A 241 -13.50 -5.57 -21.78
C TYR A 241 -14.51 -5.19 -22.86
N TYR A 242 -14.72 -3.89 -23.09
CA TYR A 242 -15.62 -3.37 -24.11
C TYR A 242 -15.34 -4.01 -25.48
N SER A 243 -14.06 -4.03 -25.87
CA SER A 243 -13.63 -4.61 -27.14
C SER A 243 -13.28 -6.10 -27.07
N ALA A 244 -12.38 -6.49 -26.15
CA ALA A 244 -11.83 -7.86 -26.10
C ALA A 244 -12.89 -8.88 -25.70
N PHE A 245 -13.80 -8.51 -24.79
CA PHE A 245 -14.85 -9.38 -24.26
C PHE A 245 -16.23 -9.09 -24.85
N LYS A 246 -16.33 -8.17 -25.82
CA LYS A 246 -17.58 -7.75 -26.46
C LYS A 246 -18.64 -7.26 -25.46
N ALA A 247 -18.23 -6.78 -24.29
CA ALA A 247 -19.14 -6.17 -23.31
C ALA A 247 -19.47 -4.73 -23.73
N ASN A 248 -20.24 -4.57 -24.82
CA ASN A 248 -20.22 -3.37 -25.64
C ASN A 248 -21.57 -2.63 -25.82
N ARG A 249 -22.51 -2.70 -24.87
CA ARG A 249 -23.72 -1.84 -24.90
C ARG A 249 -23.34 -0.36 -24.83
N ASN A 250 -22.51 -0.03 -23.84
CA ASN A 250 -22.05 1.31 -23.50
C ASN A 250 -20.62 1.19 -22.95
N ARG A 251 -19.82 2.21 -23.15
CA ARG A 251 -18.55 2.37 -22.41
C ARG A 251 -18.86 2.92 -21.02
N ILE A 252 -17.96 2.75 -20.06
CA ILE A 252 -18.11 3.36 -18.73
C ILE A 252 -18.18 4.89 -18.84
N VAL A 253 -17.43 5.51 -19.76
CA VAL A 253 -17.54 6.96 -20.02
C VAL A 253 -18.96 7.41 -20.44
N ASP A 254 -19.80 6.51 -20.96
CA ASP A 254 -21.17 6.81 -21.38
C ASP A 254 -22.19 6.70 -20.21
N PHE A 255 -21.77 6.23 -19.03
CA PHE A 255 -22.56 6.21 -17.79
C PHE A 255 -22.16 7.39 -16.89
N PRO A 256 -22.98 8.44 -16.75
CA PRO A 256 -22.58 9.66 -16.04
C PRO A 256 -22.10 9.43 -14.59
N ASN A 257 -22.79 8.61 -13.81
CA ASN A 257 -22.47 8.40 -12.40
C ASN A 257 -21.31 7.42 -12.23
N LEU A 258 -21.31 6.29 -12.94
CA LEU A 258 -20.20 5.33 -12.95
C LEU A 258 -18.90 5.97 -13.48
N TRP A 259 -18.98 6.84 -14.49
CA TRP A 259 -17.82 7.57 -15.00
C TRP A 259 -17.29 8.58 -13.99
N GLY A 260 -18.18 9.35 -13.35
CA GLY A 260 -17.79 10.22 -12.24
C GLY A 260 -17.13 9.42 -11.11
N TYR A 261 -17.73 8.28 -10.75
CA TYR A 261 -17.30 7.41 -9.65
C TYR A 261 -15.93 6.80 -9.92
N LEU A 262 -15.71 6.27 -11.13
CA LEU A 262 -14.43 5.76 -11.56
C LEU A 262 -13.34 6.83 -11.49
N ARG A 263 -13.63 8.07 -11.89
CA ARG A 263 -12.68 9.20 -11.79
C ARG A 263 -12.40 9.60 -10.35
N ASP A 264 -13.41 9.64 -9.48
CA ASP A 264 -13.23 9.95 -8.05
C ASP A 264 -12.30 8.93 -7.39
N LEU A 265 -12.48 7.64 -7.66
CA LEU A 265 -11.58 6.58 -7.19
C LEU A 265 -10.21 6.65 -7.85
N TYR A 266 -10.12 6.77 -9.18
CA TYR A 266 -8.84 6.83 -9.90
C TYR A 266 -7.95 7.98 -9.41
N GLN A 267 -8.53 9.13 -9.08
CA GLN A 267 -7.81 10.29 -8.54
C GLN A 267 -7.50 10.19 -7.03
N THR A 268 -7.97 9.14 -6.36
CA THR A 268 -7.66 8.87 -4.94
C THR A 268 -6.34 8.10 -4.84
N PRO A 269 -5.40 8.51 -3.98
CA PRO A 269 -4.14 7.80 -3.77
C PRO A 269 -4.35 6.32 -3.45
N GLY A 270 -3.53 5.44 -4.03
CA GLY A 270 -3.63 3.98 -3.91
C GLY A 270 -4.49 3.30 -4.98
N PHE A 271 -5.14 4.05 -5.88
CA PHE A 271 -5.97 3.50 -6.97
C PHE A 271 -5.36 3.74 -8.35
N GLY A 272 -5.31 5.01 -8.81
CA GLY A 272 -4.80 5.36 -10.13
C GLY A 272 -3.29 5.13 -10.27
N ASP A 273 -2.55 5.37 -9.18
CA ASP A 273 -1.10 5.13 -9.09
C ASP A 273 -0.72 3.64 -9.12
N THR A 274 -1.64 2.73 -8.84
CA THR A 274 -1.44 1.28 -9.00
C THR A 274 -1.92 0.73 -10.35
N THR A 275 -2.49 1.59 -11.22
CA THR A 275 -3.09 1.17 -12.50
C THR A 275 -2.14 1.33 -13.69
N ASP A 276 -1.66 0.21 -14.22
CA ASP A 276 -0.87 0.19 -15.46
C ASP A 276 -1.74 -0.16 -16.69
N PHE A 277 -2.21 0.88 -17.39
CA PHE A 277 -3.01 0.72 -18.61
C PHE A 277 -2.25 0.05 -19.76
N HIS A 278 -0.94 0.24 -19.85
CA HIS A 278 -0.14 -0.39 -20.89
C HIS A 278 -0.11 -1.90 -20.67
N ALA A 279 0.24 -2.33 -19.45
CA ALA A 279 0.23 -3.73 -19.05
C ALA A 279 -1.15 -4.37 -19.26
N ILE A 280 -2.23 -3.72 -18.80
CA ILE A 280 -3.61 -4.19 -19.01
C ILE A 280 -3.87 -4.42 -20.50
N LYS A 281 -3.60 -3.44 -21.35
CA LYS A 281 -3.87 -3.57 -22.80
C LYS A 281 -3.01 -4.65 -23.45
N VAL A 282 -1.75 -4.77 -23.05
CA VAL A 282 -0.83 -5.80 -23.56
C VAL A 282 -1.42 -7.18 -23.28
N HIS A 283 -1.92 -7.40 -22.06
CA HIS A 283 -2.51 -8.67 -21.70
C HIS A 283 -3.79 -8.99 -22.49
N TYR A 284 -4.78 -8.10 -22.45
CA TYR A 284 -6.11 -8.42 -22.97
C TYR A 284 -6.18 -8.40 -24.50
N HIS A 285 -5.27 -7.70 -25.18
CA HIS A 285 -5.28 -7.63 -26.66
C HIS A 285 -4.20 -8.48 -27.34
N LEU A 286 -3.11 -8.81 -26.64
CA LEU A 286 -1.98 -9.53 -27.25
C LEU A 286 -1.71 -10.91 -26.64
N SER A 287 -2.24 -11.22 -25.45
CA SER A 287 -1.99 -12.53 -24.83
C SER A 287 -2.78 -13.64 -25.52
N ASN A 288 -2.09 -14.72 -25.87
CA ASN A 288 -2.65 -15.90 -26.54
C ASN A 288 -3.76 -16.63 -25.75
N HIS A 289 -3.89 -16.34 -24.46
CA HIS A 289 -4.93 -16.90 -23.58
C HIS A 289 -6.27 -16.14 -23.67
N ILE A 290 -6.25 -14.90 -24.17
CA ILE A 290 -7.44 -14.05 -24.32
C ILE A 290 -7.88 -13.96 -25.78
N ALA A 291 -6.93 -13.88 -26.72
CA ALA A 291 -7.25 -13.81 -28.14
C ALA A 291 -7.85 -15.14 -28.65
N SER A 292 -8.98 -15.07 -29.37
CA SER A 292 -9.56 -16.23 -30.05
C SER A 292 -8.58 -16.81 -31.08
N ASP A 293 -8.69 -18.12 -31.34
CA ASP A 293 -7.78 -18.86 -32.23
C ASP A 293 -7.65 -18.23 -33.63
N ASP A 294 -8.68 -17.53 -34.09
CA ASP A 294 -8.76 -16.89 -35.41
C ASP A 294 -7.84 -15.66 -35.57
N HIS A 295 -7.29 -15.11 -34.48
CA HIS A 295 -6.50 -13.87 -34.48
C HIS A 295 -5.03 -14.02 -34.07
N LYS A 296 -4.59 -15.21 -33.63
CA LYS A 296 -3.27 -15.43 -33.00
C LYS A 296 -2.04 -15.05 -33.84
N SER A 297 -2.18 -14.87 -35.16
CA SER A 297 -1.07 -14.49 -36.06
C SER A 297 -0.99 -12.99 -36.39
N LYS A 298 -1.94 -12.17 -35.93
CA LYS A 298 -2.01 -10.72 -36.25
C LYS A 298 -2.49 -9.88 -35.05
N ASN A 299 -1.94 -10.12 -33.86
CA ASN A 299 -2.36 -9.38 -32.67
C ASN A 299 -2.02 -7.88 -32.82
N ILE A 300 -3.06 -7.05 -32.94
CA ILE A 300 -2.94 -5.59 -33.04
C ILE A 300 -3.10 -5.00 -31.65
N PHE A 301 -2.18 -4.13 -31.24
CA PHE A 301 -2.30 -3.38 -30.00
C PHE A 301 -3.16 -2.12 -30.23
N PRO A 302 -4.36 -2.01 -29.64
CA PRO A 302 -5.21 -0.85 -29.85
C PRO A 302 -4.56 0.41 -29.26
N LYS A 303 -4.59 1.53 -29.98
CA LYS A 303 -4.09 2.81 -29.46
C LYS A 303 -5.00 3.42 -28.41
N GLY A 304 -6.31 3.34 -28.60
CA GLY A 304 -7.30 3.92 -27.68
C GLY A 304 -7.56 3.08 -26.42
N PRO A 305 -8.55 3.51 -25.60
CA PRO A 305 -9.17 4.83 -25.63
C PRO A 305 -8.18 5.94 -25.20
N ASP A 306 -8.56 7.21 -25.39
CA ASP A 306 -7.86 8.32 -24.74
C ASP A 306 -8.16 8.28 -23.23
N LEU A 307 -7.10 8.34 -22.42
CA LEU A 307 -7.16 8.23 -20.96
C LEU A 307 -7.17 9.59 -20.26
N SER A 308 -6.98 10.70 -21.00
CA SER A 308 -6.91 12.06 -20.45
C SER A 308 -8.14 12.42 -19.60
N GLY A 309 -9.31 11.91 -19.99
CA GLY A 309 -10.56 12.12 -19.28
C GLY A 309 -10.57 11.66 -17.83
N LEU A 310 -9.73 10.68 -17.46
CA LEU A 310 -9.63 10.19 -16.09
C LEU A 310 -9.17 11.27 -15.09
N HIS A 311 -8.48 12.31 -15.57
CA HIS A 311 -7.96 13.41 -14.76
C HIS A 311 -8.90 14.63 -14.70
N PHE A 312 -10.04 14.60 -15.41
CA PHE A 312 -11.00 15.69 -15.34
C PHE A 312 -11.76 15.69 -14.01
N LYS A 313 -12.17 16.87 -13.54
CA LYS A 313 -12.97 17.02 -12.31
C LYS A 313 -14.25 16.16 -12.39
N HIS A 314 -14.52 15.42 -11.32
CA HIS A 314 -15.64 14.48 -11.25
C HIS A 314 -16.88 15.04 -10.52
N HIS A 315 -16.75 16.09 -9.70
CA HIS A 315 -17.85 16.76 -9.00
C HIS A 315 -18.65 15.88 -8.03
N ARG A 316 -18.06 14.76 -7.60
CA ARG A 316 -18.73 13.80 -6.71
C ARG A 316 -18.64 14.16 -5.24
N GLU A 317 -17.76 15.10 -4.90
CA GLU A 317 -17.71 15.75 -3.59
C GLU A 317 -19.05 16.38 -3.22
N ALA A 318 -19.85 16.85 -4.20
CA ALA A 318 -21.17 17.42 -3.96
C ALA A 318 -22.22 16.40 -3.48
N LEU A 319 -21.95 15.09 -3.62
CA LEU A 319 -22.83 14.00 -3.18
C LEU A 319 -22.54 13.55 -1.74
N SER A 320 -21.56 14.15 -1.06
CA SER A 320 -21.19 13.79 0.31
C SER A 320 -21.08 15.03 1.19
N GLY A 321 -21.53 14.91 2.44
CA GLY A 321 -21.29 15.91 3.47
C GLY A 321 -19.92 15.79 4.14
N LYS A 322 -19.03 14.93 3.62
CA LYS A 322 -17.72 14.62 4.19
C LYS A 322 -16.61 15.05 3.24
N ASP A 323 -15.60 15.72 3.81
CA ASP A 323 -14.37 16.07 3.08
C ASP A 323 -13.51 14.82 2.84
N GLU A 324 -13.46 13.92 3.82
CA GLU A 324 -12.72 12.67 3.76
C GLU A 324 -13.44 11.64 2.88
N LYS A 325 -12.66 10.95 2.02
CA LYS A 325 -13.18 9.83 1.22
C LYS A 325 -13.13 8.49 1.95
N PHE A 326 -12.39 8.42 3.04
CA PHE A 326 -12.20 7.19 3.80
C PHE A 326 -12.75 7.31 5.21
N LEU A 327 -13.30 6.21 5.72
CA LEU A 327 -13.64 6.08 7.13
C LEU A 327 -12.35 5.82 7.92
N ILE A 328 -11.96 6.77 8.76
CA ILE A 328 -10.78 6.64 9.63
C ILE A 328 -11.24 6.70 11.08
N HIS A 329 -10.99 5.63 11.83
CA HIS A 329 -11.24 5.62 13.27
C HIS A 329 -10.11 6.37 13.97
N ARG A 330 -10.33 7.65 14.29
CA ARG A 330 -9.35 8.50 15.01
C ARG A 330 -8.90 7.93 16.37
N ASN A 331 -9.62 6.92 16.89
CA ASN A 331 -9.31 6.21 18.12
C ASN A 331 -9.24 4.69 17.92
N LYS A 332 -8.80 4.17 16.76
CA LYS A 332 -8.51 2.74 16.64
C LYS A 332 -7.46 2.43 17.72
N PRO A 333 -7.76 1.64 18.77
CA PRO A 333 -6.72 1.23 19.68
C PRO A 333 -5.77 0.40 18.84
N VAL A 334 -4.53 0.88 18.67
CA VAL A 334 -3.42 0.01 18.27
C VAL A 334 -3.55 -1.20 19.19
N SER A 335 -3.69 -2.39 18.60
CA SER A 335 -3.91 -3.63 19.34
C SER A 335 -2.96 -3.63 20.53
N ARG A 336 -3.51 -3.50 21.74
CA ARG A 336 -2.72 -3.68 22.95
C ARG A 336 -2.07 -5.03 22.79
N VAL A 337 -0.75 -5.04 22.78
CA VAL A 337 -0.03 -6.30 22.70
C VAL A 337 -0.54 -7.16 23.85
N SER A 338 -1.04 -8.35 23.54
CA SER A 338 -1.64 -9.28 24.49
C SER A 338 -0.54 -9.96 25.31
N GLY A 339 0.22 -9.16 26.03
CA GLY A 339 1.23 -9.55 27.00
C GLY A 339 1.26 -8.52 28.12
N ALA A 340 1.65 -8.93 29.32
CA ALA A 340 1.78 -7.99 30.42
C ALA A 340 2.93 -7.03 30.10
N MET A 341 2.60 -5.82 29.65
CA MET A 341 3.59 -4.76 29.45
C MET A 341 4.10 -4.29 30.81
N ILE A 342 5.38 -4.52 31.08
CA ILE A 342 6.05 -4.10 32.30
C ILE A 342 6.94 -2.90 31.96
N ILE A 343 6.66 -1.76 32.60
CA ILE A 343 7.54 -0.60 32.57
C ILE A 343 8.41 -0.65 33.83
N ARG A 344 9.73 -0.70 33.63
CA ARG A 344 10.70 -0.79 34.72
C ARG A 344 12.00 -0.09 34.34
N ASP A 345 12.85 0.12 35.33
CA ASP A 345 14.22 0.56 35.09
C ASP A 345 15.00 -0.54 34.34
N ALA A 346 15.86 -0.12 33.43
CA ALA A 346 16.85 -0.98 32.80
C ALA A 346 17.86 -1.47 33.84
N VAL A 347 18.31 -2.72 33.72
CA VAL A 347 19.46 -3.21 34.50
C VAL A 347 20.74 -3.15 33.68
N GLU A 348 21.89 -3.13 34.36
CA GLU A 348 23.21 -2.88 33.75
C GLU A 348 23.54 -3.86 32.60
N ASP A 349 23.18 -5.14 32.76
CA ASP A 349 23.41 -6.19 31.77
C ASP A 349 22.56 -6.02 30.48
N GLU A 350 21.55 -5.15 30.49
CA GLU A 350 20.64 -4.91 29.36
C GLU A 350 21.11 -3.76 28.45
N LEU A 351 22.07 -2.94 28.89
CA LEU A 351 22.48 -1.71 28.20
C LEU A 351 22.97 -1.96 26.75
N ALA A 352 23.73 -3.04 26.54
CA ALA A 352 24.20 -3.42 25.21
C ALA A 352 23.02 -3.76 24.27
N TYR A 353 22.04 -4.51 24.77
CA TYR A 353 20.84 -4.87 24.02
C TYR A 353 19.96 -3.66 23.73
N ILE A 354 19.76 -2.78 24.71
CA ILE A 354 18.98 -1.54 24.55
C ILE A 354 19.58 -0.65 23.46
N ARG A 355 20.91 -0.54 23.39
CA ARG A 355 21.59 0.23 22.34
C ARG A 355 21.38 -0.35 20.96
N GLU A 356 21.46 -1.67 20.82
CA GLU A 356 21.17 -2.36 19.56
C GLU A 356 19.70 -2.15 19.15
N LEU A 357 18.77 -2.28 20.10
CA LEU A 357 17.35 -2.03 19.88
C LEU A 357 17.11 -0.59 19.38
N ARG A 358 17.73 0.42 20.03
CA ARG A 358 17.64 1.82 19.57
C ARG A 358 18.17 2.00 18.15
N ILE A 359 19.27 1.36 17.76
CA ILE A 359 19.75 1.44 16.37
C ILE A 359 18.72 0.83 15.42
N ASN A 360 18.23 -0.38 15.74
CA ASN A 360 17.28 -1.12 14.92
C ASN A 360 15.97 -0.34 14.70
N SER A 361 15.48 0.38 15.71
CA SER A 361 14.29 1.24 15.58
C SER A 361 14.44 2.39 14.58
N TYR A 362 15.66 2.83 14.28
CA TYR A 362 15.91 3.91 13.31
C TYR A 362 16.44 3.40 11.97
N MET A 363 16.70 2.09 11.82
CA MET A 363 17.27 1.49 10.61
C MET A 363 16.42 1.73 9.36
N GLU A 364 15.09 1.79 9.48
CA GLU A 364 14.21 2.07 8.34
C GLU A 364 14.46 3.45 7.71
N HIS A 365 14.98 4.41 8.50
CA HIS A 365 15.32 5.75 8.02
C HIS A 365 16.73 5.83 7.40
N SER A 366 17.56 4.78 7.52
CA SER A 366 18.94 4.83 7.01
C SER A 366 19.00 4.99 5.49
N ALA A 367 17.95 4.60 4.76
CA ALA A 367 17.87 4.72 3.31
C ALA A 367 17.57 6.16 2.83
N VAL A 368 17.02 7.02 3.69
CA VAL A 368 16.62 8.41 3.35
C VAL A 368 17.51 9.47 3.99
N ILE A 369 18.36 9.10 4.94
CA ILE A 369 19.31 9.99 5.61
C ILE A 369 20.67 9.90 4.90
N PRO A 370 21.33 11.04 4.58
CA PRO A 370 22.70 11.04 4.05
C PRO A 370 23.65 10.23 4.93
N GLU A 371 24.57 9.46 4.32
CA GLU A 371 25.41 8.48 5.04
C GLU A 371 26.17 9.07 6.24
N ASP A 372 26.70 10.29 6.10
CA ASP A 372 27.42 10.97 7.18
C ASP A 372 26.50 11.39 8.34
N HIS A 373 25.26 11.76 8.05
CA HIS A 373 24.25 12.05 9.07
C HIS A 373 23.77 10.77 9.77
N TRP A 374 23.64 9.67 9.02
CA TRP A 374 23.33 8.37 9.59
C TRP A 374 24.43 7.89 10.53
N LYS A 375 25.71 8.04 10.15
CA LYS A 375 26.86 7.71 11.02
C LYS A 375 26.84 8.53 12.31
N ALA A 376 26.58 9.84 12.24
CA ALA A 376 26.49 10.70 13.41
C ALA A 376 25.32 10.33 14.33
N LEU A 377 24.14 10.06 13.76
CA LEU A 377 22.96 9.61 14.51
C LEU A 377 23.21 8.25 15.17
N LYS A 378 23.73 7.28 14.42
CA LYS A 378 24.09 5.96 14.93
C LYS A 378 25.08 6.06 16.09
N GLN A 379 26.09 6.93 15.98
CA GLN A 379 27.04 7.18 17.06
C GLN A 379 26.36 7.79 18.31
N ALA A 380 25.42 8.72 18.14
CA ALA A 380 24.70 9.34 19.25
C ALA A 380 23.79 8.34 19.98
N ILE A 381 22.97 7.57 19.25
CA ILE A 381 22.00 6.62 19.85
C ILE A 381 22.65 5.36 20.42
N SER A 382 23.88 5.04 20.01
CA SER A 382 24.69 3.94 20.56
C SER A 382 25.71 4.37 21.62
N SER A 383 25.75 5.66 21.95
CA SER A 383 26.69 6.21 22.93
C SER A 383 26.37 5.79 24.36
N ASP A 384 27.35 5.94 25.26
CA ASP A 384 27.22 5.77 26.71
C ASP A 384 26.56 6.97 27.41
N ALA A 385 25.79 7.80 26.68
CA ALA A 385 25.07 8.93 27.27
C ALA A 385 24.06 8.49 28.35
N ASP A 386 23.56 7.27 28.25
CA ASP A 386 22.62 6.64 29.17
C ASP A 386 23.24 6.16 30.49
N THR A 387 24.57 6.15 30.62
CA THR A 387 25.27 5.76 31.86
C THR A 387 25.75 6.96 32.68
N HIS A 388 25.32 8.17 32.34
CA HIS A 388 25.71 9.38 33.07
C HIS A 388 24.95 9.52 34.40
N ASP A 389 25.62 10.09 35.41
CA ASP A 389 25.03 10.31 36.73
C ASP A 389 23.71 11.09 36.65
N GLY A 390 22.64 10.45 37.17
CA GLY A 390 21.29 10.98 37.26
C GLY A 390 20.41 10.73 36.04
N VAL A 391 20.89 10.04 35.00
CA VAL A 391 20.06 9.57 33.88
C VAL A 391 19.29 8.32 34.29
N GLU A 392 17.97 8.35 34.15
CA GLU A 392 17.10 7.21 34.38
C GLU A 392 16.79 6.53 33.04
N LEU A 393 17.19 5.27 32.87
CA LEU A 393 16.88 4.50 31.67
C LEU A 393 15.72 3.57 31.97
N VAL A 394 14.58 3.81 31.32
CA VAL A 394 13.33 3.05 31.49
C VAL A 394 13.13 2.16 30.28
N VAL A 395 12.75 0.90 30.49
CA VAL A 395 12.44 -0.07 29.42
C VAL A 395 10.97 -0.49 29.46
N ALA A 396 10.45 -0.78 28.27
CA ALA A 396 9.18 -1.45 28.08
C ALA A 396 9.45 -2.91 27.76
N GLU A 397 9.03 -3.80 28.67
CA GLU A 397 9.17 -5.24 28.52
C GLU A 397 7.80 -5.87 28.21
N LEU A 398 7.79 -6.75 27.23
CA LEU A 398 6.63 -7.52 26.81
C LEU A 398 7.04 -9.00 26.71
N ASP A 399 6.36 -9.86 27.47
CA ASP A 399 6.59 -11.31 27.49
C ASP A 399 8.08 -11.70 27.69
N GLY A 400 8.79 -10.99 28.58
CA GLY A 400 10.21 -11.24 28.86
C GLY A 400 11.18 -10.61 27.87
N LYS A 401 10.71 -9.83 26.89
CA LYS A 401 11.55 -9.15 25.88
C LYS A 401 11.42 -7.64 25.99
N ILE A 402 12.55 -6.93 25.97
CA ILE A 402 12.54 -5.46 25.90
C ILE A 402 12.17 -5.04 24.47
N VAL A 403 11.07 -4.31 24.35
CA VAL A 403 10.51 -3.82 23.07
C VAL A 403 10.63 -2.32 22.89
N GLY A 404 11.07 -1.59 23.92
CA GLY A 404 11.35 -0.16 23.84
C GLY A 404 12.17 0.35 25.03
N SER A 405 12.74 1.54 24.88
CA SER A 405 13.52 2.20 25.93
C SER A 405 13.40 3.73 25.85
N VAL A 406 13.45 4.40 26.99
CA VAL A 406 13.51 5.87 27.13
C VAL A 406 14.60 6.23 28.12
N ALA A 407 15.52 7.13 27.73
CA ALA A 407 16.47 7.73 28.65
C ALA A 407 15.93 9.10 29.12
N VAL A 408 15.64 9.22 30.41
CA VAL A 408 15.23 10.45 31.07
C VAL A 408 16.47 11.10 31.66
N PHE A 409 16.87 12.22 31.07
CA PHE A 409 17.99 12.99 31.57
C PHE A 409 17.49 13.89 32.69
N PRO A 410 18.25 13.99 33.81
CA PRO A 410 17.85 14.86 34.89
C PRO A 410 17.84 16.28 34.34
N ALA A 411 16.82 17.05 34.71
CA ALA A 411 16.80 18.48 34.47
C ALA A 411 17.94 19.10 35.29
N LYS A 412 19.17 19.07 34.77
CA LYS A 412 20.14 20.09 35.15
C LYS A 412 19.49 21.38 34.71
N SER A 413 19.13 22.22 35.68
CA SER A 413 18.91 23.64 35.47
C SER A 413 20.21 24.21 34.92
N ASP A 414 20.51 23.96 33.65
CA ASP A 414 21.57 24.63 32.94
C ASP A 414 21.40 24.48 31.43
N ALA A 415 21.32 25.65 30.81
CA ALA A 415 21.53 26.02 29.43
C ALA A 415 22.80 25.45 28.74
N GLY A 416 23.34 24.28 29.13
CA GLY A 416 24.66 23.81 28.73
C GLY A 416 24.77 23.29 27.30
N VAL A 417 23.82 22.47 26.82
CA VAL A 417 23.92 21.86 25.48
C VAL A 417 23.79 22.90 24.38
N ALA A 418 22.79 23.78 24.48
CA ALA A 418 22.63 24.89 23.54
C ALA A 418 23.85 25.82 23.57
N THR A 419 24.37 26.16 24.76
CA THR A 419 25.61 26.93 24.90
C THR A 419 26.80 26.23 24.24
N ALA A 420 26.97 24.92 24.45
CA ALA A 420 28.06 24.14 23.89
C ALA A 420 27.98 24.08 22.35
N LEU A 421 26.79 23.87 21.79
CA LEU A 421 26.55 23.88 20.35
C LEU A 421 26.84 25.26 19.73
N ILE A 422 26.35 26.34 20.35
CA ILE A 422 26.60 27.70 19.88
C ILE A 422 28.10 28.01 19.94
N ASN A 423 28.79 27.64 21.04
CA ASN A 423 30.23 27.83 21.18
C ASN A 423 31.04 27.05 20.14
N GLU A 424 30.64 25.81 19.83
CA GLU A 424 31.29 25.01 18.78
C GLU A 424 31.05 25.61 17.38
N CYS A 425 29.86 26.12 17.09
CA CYS A 425 29.56 26.87 15.87
C CYS A 425 30.43 28.12 15.77
N ILE A 426 30.57 28.91 16.84
CA ILE A 426 31.47 30.07 16.91
C ILE A 426 32.91 29.64 16.61
N ARG A 427 33.42 28.59 17.28
CA ARG A 427 34.78 28.08 17.09
C ARG A 427 35.05 27.67 15.65
N ARG A 428 34.13 26.93 15.02
CA ARG A 428 34.24 26.51 13.61
C ARG A 428 34.18 27.70 12.66
N THR A 429 33.38 28.72 12.98
CA THR A 429 33.21 29.90 12.13
C THR A 429 34.49 30.76 12.15
N LYS A 430 35.11 30.92 13.33
CA LYS A 430 36.44 31.52 13.48
C LYS A 430 37.52 30.73 12.73
N ALA A 431 37.53 29.41 12.85
CA ALA A 431 38.51 28.55 12.16
C ALA A 431 38.43 28.64 10.63
N LYS A 432 37.27 29.02 10.07
CA LYS A 432 37.06 29.25 8.63
C LYS A 432 37.36 30.68 8.17
N GLY A 433 37.77 31.58 9.08
CA GLY A 433 38.13 32.97 8.74
C GLY A 433 36.94 33.89 8.42
N TYR A 434 35.72 33.52 8.81
CA TYR A 434 34.57 34.41 8.68
C TYR A 434 34.59 35.51 9.75
N ARG A 435 34.00 36.67 9.45
CA ARG A 435 33.99 37.86 10.32
C ARG A 435 32.85 37.88 11.35
N GLY A 436 32.00 36.87 11.37
CA GLY A 436 30.89 36.75 12.30
C GLY A 436 29.96 35.59 11.97
N ILE A 437 28.98 35.36 12.86
CA ILE A 437 27.95 34.33 12.74
C ILE A 437 26.57 34.95 13.08
N GLY A 438 25.53 34.51 12.37
CA GLY A 438 24.15 34.90 12.62
C GLY A 438 23.27 33.75 13.10
N LEU A 439 22.26 34.06 13.91
CA LEU A 439 21.23 33.14 14.39
C LEU A 439 19.84 33.77 14.22
N HIS A 440 18.82 32.94 14.03
CA HIS A 440 17.42 33.35 13.98
C HIS A 440 16.62 32.56 15.02
N THR A 441 15.65 33.20 15.69
CA THR A 441 14.75 32.53 16.63
C THR A 441 13.39 33.22 16.67
N GLY A 442 12.33 32.45 16.91
CA GLY A 442 10.99 33.02 17.08
C GLY A 442 10.91 33.97 18.28
N ASP A 443 10.09 35.01 18.18
CA ASP A 443 9.87 36.01 19.23
C ASP A 443 9.31 35.44 20.54
N PHE A 444 8.61 34.31 20.48
CA PHE A 444 8.12 33.55 21.62
C PHE A 444 9.21 32.74 22.36
N MET A 445 10.44 32.64 21.81
CA MET A 445 11.52 31.82 22.37
C MET A 445 12.43 32.59 23.35
N GLU A 446 11.86 33.08 24.46
CA GLU A 446 12.53 33.96 25.43
C GLU A 446 13.84 33.38 26.00
N SER A 447 13.88 32.07 26.28
CA SER A 447 15.06 31.40 26.80
C SER A 447 16.23 31.36 25.79
N ALA A 448 15.93 31.23 24.50
CA ALA A 448 16.94 31.21 23.45
C ALA A 448 17.51 32.62 23.22
N MET A 449 16.64 33.63 23.19
CA MET A 449 17.05 35.04 23.10
C MET A 449 17.95 35.45 24.26
N SER A 450 17.56 35.13 25.49
CA SER A 450 18.35 35.39 26.70
C SER A 450 19.71 34.68 26.67
N LEU A 451 19.78 33.50 26.05
CA LEU A 451 21.02 32.77 25.88
C LEU A 451 21.94 33.43 24.85
N TYR A 452 21.42 33.86 23.70
CA TYR A 452 22.22 34.51 22.65
C TYR A 452 22.83 35.82 23.16
N GLU A 453 22.04 36.62 23.86
CA GLU A 453 22.50 37.87 24.49
C GLU A 453 23.61 37.60 25.51
N ARG A 454 23.47 36.55 26.33
CA ARG A 454 24.49 36.15 27.31
C ARG A 454 25.81 35.69 26.66
N ILE A 455 25.73 35.07 25.48
CA ILE A 455 26.91 34.65 24.69
C ILE A 455 27.54 35.85 23.95
N GLY A 456 26.83 36.97 23.83
CA GLY A 456 27.31 38.22 23.24
C GLY A 456 26.80 38.49 21.82
N PHE A 457 25.81 37.75 21.33
CA PHE A 457 25.14 38.11 20.08
C PHE A 457 24.35 39.41 20.24
N LEU A 458 24.37 40.24 19.20
CA LEU A 458 23.62 41.49 19.14
C LEU A 458 22.41 41.36 18.21
N ARG A 459 21.30 41.98 18.59
CA ARG A 459 20.11 42.08 17.74
C ARG A 459 20.40 42.86 16.45
N VAL A 460 19.93 42.34 15.33
CA VAL A 460 19.99 42.98 14.01
C VAL A 460 18.60 43.03 13.37
N PRO A 461 17.71 43.92 13.86
CA PRO A 461 16.29 43.94 13.46
C PRO A 461 16.02 44.09 11.96
N GLN A 462 16.98 44.65 11.21
CA GLN A 462 16.89 44.76 9.76
C GLN A 462 16.84 43.42 9.01
N PHE A 463 17.13 42.31 9.70
CA PHE A 463 17.05 40.95 9.16
C PHE A 463 15.93 40.11 9.79
N ASP A 464 15.06 40.73 10.60
CA ASP A 464 13.87 40.05 11.08
C ASP A 464 12.91 39.77 9.91
N PHE A 465 12.15 38.69 10.01
CA PHE A 465 11.14 38.36 9.02
C PHE A 465 9.99 37.56 9.62
N GLU A 466 8.87 37.55 8.91
CA GLU A 466 7.67 36.79 9.26
C GLU A 466 7.45 35.72 8.18
N PRO A 467 7.76 34.44 8.46
CA PRO A 467 7.81 33.41 7.42
C PRO A 467 6.46 33.11 6.77
N ALA A 468 5.36 33.17 7.55
CA ALA A 468 4.06 32.65 7.16
C ALA A 468 2.93 33.70 7.20
N ASN A 469 3.23 34.98 7.47
CA ASN A 469 2.24 36.04 7.71
C ASN A 469 1.22 35.67 8.81
N ASP A 470 1.68 34.97 9.86
CA ASP A 470 0.88 34.42 10.96
C ASP A 470 1.03 35.22 12.28
N GLY A 471 1.72 36.36 12.24
CA GLY A 471 2.01 37.23 13.37
C GLY A 471 3.26 36.87 14.16
N ILE A 472 4.00 35.81 13.78
CA ILE A 472 5.20 35.36 14.48
C ILE A 472 6.45 35.97 13.85
N ILE A 473 7.14 36.83 14.61
CA ILE A 473 8.36 37.47 14.13
C ILE A 473 9.58 36.59 14.46
N VAL A 474 10.34 36.23 13.43
CA VAL A 474 11.64 35.58 13.60
C VAL A 474 12.71 36.66 13.75
N LYS A 475 13.33 36.71 14.93
CA LYS A 475 14.33 37.71 15.32
C LYS A 475 15.75 37.28 14.97
N ALA A 476 16.50 38.17 14.33
CA ALA A 476 17.88 37.95 13.90
C ALA A 476 18.95 38.44 14.90
N TYR A 477 19.97 37.64 15.15
CA TYR A 477 21.06 37.95 16.06
C TYR A 477 22.40 37.74 15.35
N GLN A 478 23.40 38.58 15.63
CA GLN A 478 24.73 38.47 15.04
C GLN A 478 25.83 38.63 16.09
N LEU A 479 26.82 37.74 16.06
CA LEU A 479 28.06 37.87 16.79
C LEU A 479 29.19 38.12 15.79
N SER A 480 29.83 39.28 15.88
CA SER A 480 30.99 39.64 15.06
C SER A 480 32.28 39.21 15.74
N PHE A 481 33.27 38.82 14.94
CA PHE A 481 34.61 38.49 15.41
C PHE A 481 35.57 39.61 15.00
N GLU A 482 36.46 39.99 15.91
CA GLU A 482 37.58 40.90 15.62
C GLU A 482 38.64 40.25 14.73
#